data_AF-A0A338P7I1-F1
#
_entry.id   AF-A0A338P7I1-F1
#
_cell.length_a   1.000
_cell.length_b   1.000
_cell.length_c   1.000
_cell.angle_alpha   90.00
_cell.angle_beta   90.00
_cell.angle_gamma   90.00
#
_symmetry.space_group_name_H-M   'P 1'
#
loop_
_entity.id
_entity.type
_entity.pdbx_description
1 polymer ?
#
loop_
_entity_poly.entity_id
_entity_poly.type
_entity_poly.pdbx_seq_one_letter_code
_entity_poly.pdbx_strand_id
1 'polypeptide(L)'
;MAVKWTGGHSSSILCLNANKDGLVASGGEGGDLVAWGEDGTPLGHMQLEGADDVTSVLFSASCPTKLYASHGETISVLDVRSLKGSLDHFHVNEEEINCLSLNETES
;
A
#
# COMPACT_ATOMS: atom_id res chain seq x y z
N MET A 1 20.35 11.34 10.83
CA MET A 1 20.96 10.41 9.85
C MET A 1 19.81 9.87 9.02
N ALA A 2 19.90 9.90 7.68
CA ALA A 2 18.81 9.36 6.86
C ALA A 2 18.79 7.82 6.98
N VAL A 3 17.62 7.27 7.24
CA VAL A 3 17.36 5.84 7.27
C VAL A 3 17.05 5.37 5.84
N LYS A 4 17.55 4.19 5.46
CA LYS A 4 17.30 3.61 4.13
C LYS A 4 16.41 2.38 4.28
N TRP A 5 15.24 2.39 3.63
CA TRP A 5 14.39 1.21 3.48
C TRP A 5 14.91 0.37 2.31
N THR A 6 15.42 -0.84 2.57
CA THR A 6 16.01 -1.71 1.53
C THR A 6 15.63 -3.17 1.71
N GLY A 7 15.66 -3.93 0.61
CA GLY A 7 15.49 -5.39 0.64
C GLY A 7 14.04 -5.87 0.71
N GLY A 8 13.07 -4.96 0.54
CA GLY A 8 11.65 -5.30 0.50
C GLY A 8 11.14 -5.56 -0.92
N HIS A 9 11.61 -4.78 -1.90
CA HIS A 9 11.21 -4.87 -3.30
C HIS A 9 12.36 -5.43 -4.14
N SER A 10 12.04 -6.31 -5.10
CA SER A 10 13.00 -6.80 -6.10
C SER A 10 12.93 -6.06 -7.43
N SER A 11 11.92 -5.22 -7.64
CA SER A 11 11.73 -4.41 -8.84
C SER A 11 11.47 -2.92 -8.52
N SER A 12 11.05 -2.16 -9.53
CA SER A 12 10.70 -0.75 -9.41
C SER A 12 9.60 -0.54 -8.38
N ILE A 13 9.79 0.49 -7.55
CA ILE A 13 8.76 1.00 -6.64
C ILE A 13 8.03 2.10 -7.40
N LEU A 14 6.71 1.98 -7.49
CA LEU A 14 5.86 2.87 -8.29
C LEU A 14 5.13 3.88 -7.42
N CYS A 15 4.86 3.54 -6.15
CA CYS A 15 4.19 4.43 -5.21
C CYS A 15 4.65 4.21 -3.77
N LEU A 16 4.43 5.24 -2.93
CA LEU A 16 4.66 5.17 -1.50
C LEU A 16 3.72 6.12 -0.74
N ASN A 17 3.44 5.78 0.51
CA ASN A 17 2.73 6.66 1.43
C ASN A 17 3.21 6.43 2.86
N ALA A 18 3.13 7.46 3.68
CA ALA A 18 3.51 7.42 5.09
C ALA A 18 2.35 7.93 5.94
N ASN A 19 2.14 7.35 7.11
CA ASN A 19 1.15 7.83 8.07
C ASN A 19 1.80 8.59 9.23
N LYS A 20 0.95 9.19 10.08
CA LYS A 20 1.36 9.95 11.27
C LYS A 20 2.00 9.10 12.39
N ASP A 21 1.86 7.78 12.32
CA ASP A 21 2.39 6.83 13.31
C ASP A 21 3.78 6.30 12.90
N GLY A 22 4.35 6.83 11.81
CA GLY A 22 5.69 6.44 11.32
C GLY A 22 5.69 5.18 10.45
N LEU A 23 4.52 4.63 10.10
CA LEU A 23 4.44 3.52 9.15
C LEU A 23 4.58 4.05 7.72
N VAL A 24 5.24 3.26 6.89
CA VAL A 24 5.37 3.51 5.46
C VAL A 24 4.91 2.29 4.69
N ALA A 25 4.19 2.51 3.60
CA ALA A 25 3.84 1.48 2.64
C ALA A 25 4.46 1.85 1.29
N SER A 26 5.00 0.86 0.59
CA SER A 26 5.51 1.01 -0.77
C SER A 26 4.93 -0.07 -1.67
N GLY A 27 4.41 0.35 -2.82
CA GLY A 27 3.87 -0.50 -3.87
C GLY A 27 4.79 -0.53 -5.08
N GLY A 28 4.93 -1.69 -5.69
CA GLY A 28 5.83 -1.94 -6.83
C GLY A 28 5.16 -2.76 -7.92
N GLU A 29 5.99 -3.13 -8.90
CA GLU A 29 5.57 -3.94 -10.03
C GLU A 29 5.03 -5.32 -9.61
N GLY A 30 4.14 -5.88 -10.42
CA GLY A 30 3.65 -7.24 -10.26
C GLY A 30 2.72 -7.44 -9.06
N GLY A 31 2.25 -6.38 -8.40
CA GLY A 31 1.42 -6.45 -7.19
C GLY A 31 2.24 -6.44 -5.88
N ASP A 32 3.53 -6.08 -5.95
CA ASP A 32 4.44 -6.12 -4.80
C ASP A 32 4.10 -5.01 -3.81
N LEU A 33 3.90 -5.35 -2.54
CA LEU A 33 3.56 -4.39 -1.48
C LEU A 33 4.33 -4.70 -0.20
N VAL A 34 5.01 -3.68 0.34
CA VAL A 34 5.78 -3.79 1.58
C VAL A 34 5.38 -2.71 2.56
N ALA A 35 5.20 -3.09 3.82
CA ALA A 35 5.05 -2.18 4.94
C ALA A 35 6.34 -2.08 5.75
N TRP A 36 6.64 -0.89 6.24
CA TRP A 36 7.89 -0.55 6.91
C TRP A 36 7.62 0.20 8.20
N GLY A 37 8.50 0.01 9.17
CA GLY A 37 8.65 0.91 10.31
C GLY A 37 9.48 2.14 9.95
N GLU A 38 9.38 3.17 10.79
CA GLU A 38 10.11 4.43 10.63
C GLU A 38 11.65 4.26 10.58
N ASP A 39 12.13 3.15 11.14
CA ASP A 39 13.53 2.84 11.37
C ASP A 39 14.20 2.07 10.22
N GLY A 40 13.45 1.71 9.17
CA GLY A 40 14.01 0.88 8.09
C GLY A 40 13.42 -0.52 8.04
N THR A 41 12.83 -0.99 9.14
CA THR A 41 12.53 -2.40 9.33
C THR A 41 11.31 -2.81 8.52
N PRO A 42 11.40 -3.85 7.66
CA PRO A 42 10.22 -4.40 6.99
C PRO A 42 9.32 -5.06 8.03
N LEU A 43 8.06 -4.63 8.07
CA LEU A 43 7.02 -5.14 8.96
C LEU A 43 6.19 -6.24 8.31
N GLY A 44 6.09 -6.21 6.98
CA GLY A 44 5.40 -7.23 6.21
C GLY A 44 5.54 -7.00 4.72
N HIS A 45 5.32 -8.07 3.96
CA HIS A 45 5.45 -8.13 2.51
C HIS A 45 4.35 -9.03 1.98
N MET A 46 3.68 -8.61 0.91
CA MET A 46 2.69 -9.42 0.22
C MET A 46 2.68 -9.16 -1.28
N GLN A 47 2.21 -10.16 -2.02
CA GLN A 47 1.82 -10.03 -3.42
C GLN A 47 0.30 -9.89 -3.47
N LEU A 48 -0.20 -8.84 -4.12
CA LEU A 48 -1.63 -8.70 -4.39
C LEU A 48 -2.08 -9.71 -5.48
N GLU A 49 -3.34 -10.11 -5.42
CA GLU A 49 -3.92 -11.01 -6.43
C GLU A 49 -3.95 -10.34 -7.81
N GLY A 50 -3.91 -11.14 -8.89
CA GLY A 50 -3.81 -10.64 -10.26
C GLY A 50 -2.40 -10.30 -10.70
N ALA A 51 -1.55 -9.90 -9.75
CA ALA A 51 -0.17 -9.49 -9.99
C ALA A 51 -0.05 -8.27 -10.91
N ASP A 52 -1.04 -7.38 -10.87
CA ASP A 52 -0.99 -6.07 -11.54
C ASP A 52 -0.19 -5.08 -10.70
N ASP A 53 0.42 -4.09 -11.37
CA ASP A 53 1.28 -3.10 -10.73
C ASP A 53 0.54 -2.29 -9.64
N VAL A 54 1.22 -2.06 -8.51
CA VAL A 54 0.67 -1.25 -7.43
C VAL A 54 0.97 0.23 -7.69
N THR A 55 0.01 0.90 -8.29
CA THR A 55 0.15 2.28 -8.79
C THR A 55 -0.07 3.36 -7.72
N SER A 56 -0.80 3.05 -6.65
CA SER A 56 -1.09 4.00 -5.59
C SER A 56 -1.37 3.29 -4.27
N VAL A 57 -0.87 3.87 -3.17
CA VAL A 57 -1.16 3.42 -1.82
C VAL A 57 -1.53 4.62 -0.94
N LEU A 58 -2.49 4.46 -0.05
CA LEU A 58 -2.92 5.51 0.88
C LEU A 58 -3.28 4.93 2.24
N PHE A 59 -2.69 5.49 3.29
CA PHE A 59 -3.14 5.24 4.64
C PHE A 59 -4.42 6.02 4.93
N SER A 60 -5.31 5.40 5.71
CA SER A 60 -6.42 6.13 6.33
C SER A 60 -5.91 7.00 7.48
N ALA A 61 -6.36 8.25 7.56
CA ALA A 61 -5.97 9.17 8.64
C ALA A 61 -6.72 8.87 9.94
N SER A 62 -7.98 8.44 9.84
CA SER A 62 -8.88 8.03 10.92
C SER A 62 -8.58 6.62 11.43
N CYS A 63 -8.08 5.73 10.56
CA CYS A 63 -7.68 4.37 10.92
C CYS A 63 -6.25 4.08 10.42
N PRO A 64 -5.20 4.47 11.15
CA PRO A 64 -3.80 4.43 10.67
C PRO A 64 -3.29 3.05 10.23
N THR A 65 -3.96 1.98 10.64
CA THR A 65 -3.62 0.60 10.27
C THR A 65 -4.28 0.16 8.97
N LYS A 66 -5.25 0.91 8.46
CA LYS A 66 -5.93 0.65 7.20
C LYS A 66 -5.17 1.28 6.05
N LEU A 67 -4.89 0.47 5.03
CA LEU A 67 -4.23 0.88 3.80
C LEU A 67 -5.12 0.54 2.60
N TYR A 68 -5.22 1.48 1.67
CA TYR A 68 -5.82 1.27 0.35
C TYR A 68 -4.70 1.14 -0.67
N ALA A 69 -4.78 0.15 -1.56
CA ALA A 69 -3.82 -0.06 -2.64
C ALA A 69 -4.57 -0.25 -3.96
N SER A 70 -4.25 0.55 -4.98
CA SER A 70 -4.75 0.32 -6.34
C SER A 70 -3.81 -0.60 -7.11
N HIS A 71 -4.39 -1.56 -7.83
CA HIS A 71 -3.71 -2.47 -8.74
C HIS A 71 -4.68 -2.91 -9.82
N GLY A 72 -4.26 -2.79 -11.09
CA GLY A 72 -5.15 -3.00 -12.23
C GLY A 72 -6.45 -2.22 -12.08
N GLU A 73 -7.57 -2.93 -12.18
CA GLU A 73 -8.94 -2.42 -12.11
C GLU A 73 -9.51 -2.33 -10.67
N THR A 74 -8.70 -2.71 -9.67
CA THR A 74 -9.12 -3.01 -8.31
C THR A 74 -8.46 -2.11 -7.27
N ILE A 75 -9.19 -1.83 -6.18
CA ILE A 75 -8.66 -1.25 -4.95
C ILE A 75 -8.75 -2.30 -3.85
N SER A 76 -7.64 -2.72 -3.28
CA SER A 76 -7.61 -3.57 -2.09
C SER A 76 -7.54 -2.76 -0.80
N VAL A 77 -8.31 -3.20 0.20
CA VAL A 77 -8.26 -2.68 1.57
C VAL A 77 -7.50 -3.66 2.45
N LEU A 78 -6.54 -3.16 3.22
CA LEU A 78 -5.59 -3.98 3.97
C LEU A 78 -5.50 -3.52 5.42
N ASP A 79 -5.16 -4.44 6.33
CA ASP A 79 -4.62 -4.11 7.65
C ASP A 79 -3.09 -4.30 7.60
N VAL A 80 -2.32 -3.21 7.70
CA VAL A 80 -0.86 -3.29 7.60
C VAL A 80 -0.19 -4.04 8.75
N ARG A 81 -0.91 -4.26 9.86
CA ARG A 81 -0.43 -5.12 10.96
C ARG A 81 -0.55 -6.61 10.62
N SER A 82 -1.31 -6.94 9.58
CA SER A 82 -1.59 -8.31 9.15
C SER A 82 -1.74 -8.37 7.63
N LEU A 83 -0.63 -8.22 6.91
CA LEU A 83 -0.54 -8.38 5.45
C LEU A 83 -0.61 -9.86 5.00
N LYS A 84 -1.68 -10.55 5.40
CA LYS A 84 -1.94 -11.95 5.01
C LYS A 84 -2.98 -12.08 3.91
N GLY A 85 -3.68 -10.99 3.59
CA GLY A 85 -4.73 -10.92 2.59
C GLY A 85 -5.45 -9.58 2.69
N SER A 86 -6.27 -9.29 1.69
CA SER A 86 -7.16 -8.14 1.71
C SER A 86 -8.29 -8.35 2.73
N LEU A 87 -8.65 -7.27 3.43
CA LEU A 87 -9.86 -7.20 4.23
C LEU A 87 -11.10 -7.09 3.34
N ASP A 88 -10.94 -6.37 2.23
CA ASP A 88 -11.98 -6.11 1.24
C ASP A 88 -11.34 -5.69 -0.09
N HIS A 89 -12.11 -5.68 -1.17
CA HIS A 89 -11.70 -5.13 -2.45
C HIS A 89 -12.86 -4.50 -3.20
N PHE A 90 -12.54 -3.48 -3.99
CA PHE A 90 -13.49 -2.82 -4.88
C PHE A 90 -12.99 -2.94 -6.32
N HIS A 91 -13.81 -3.49 -7.19
CA HIS A 91 -13.58 -3.44 -8.63
C HIS A 91 -14.34 -2.25 -9.19
N VAL A 92 -13.63 -1.16 -9.50
CA VAL A 92 -14.25 0.17 -9.70
C VAL A 92 -13.97 0.78 -11.07
N ASN A 93 -13.09 0.17 -11.86
CA ASN A 93 -12.71 0.68 -13.17
C ASN A 93 -12.61 -0.48 -14.18
N GLU A 94 -12.64 -0.17 -15.47
CA GLU A 94 -12.40 -1.14 -16.56
C GLU A 94 -10.95 -1.11 -17.07
N GLU A 95 -10.14 -0.17 -16.56
CA GLU A 95 -8.73 -0.02 -16.87
C GLU A 95 -7.93 0.24 -15.58
N GLU A 96 -6.61 0.37 -15.73
CA GLU A 96 -5.70 0.62 -14.63
C GLU A 96 -6.01 1.90 -13.86
N ILE A 97 -6.20 1.75 -12.55
CA ILE A 97 -6.33 2.88 -11.62
C ILE A 97 -4.94 3.43 -11.37
N ASN A 98 -4.67 4.68 -11.75
CA ASN A 98 -3.33 5.25 -11.66
C ASN A 98 -3.04 5.95 -10.33
N CYS A 99 -4.07 6.51 -9.70
CA CYS A 99 -3.94 7.30 -8.48
C CYS A 99 -5.19 7.17 -7.63
N LEU A 100 -5.00 7.19 -6.31
CA LEU A 100 -6.08 7.34 -5.35
C LEU A 100 -5.97 8.68 -4.61
N SER A 101 -7.11 9.18 -4.13
CA SER A 101 -7.16 10.21 -3.09
C SER A 101 -8.27 9.84 -2.12
N LEU A 102 -8.02 10.01 -0.82
CA LEU A 102 -8.97 9.65 0.20
C LEU A 102 -9.57 10.93 0.79
N ASN A 103 -10.88 11.10 0.64
CA ASN A 103 -11.60 12.14 1.34
C ASN A 103 -12.16 11.57 2.65
N GLU A 104 -11.47 11.84 3.75
CA GLU A 104 -11.97 11.56 5.08
C GLU A 104 -12.65 12.83 5.63
N THR A 105 -13.79 13.21 5.05
CA THR A 105 -14.64 14.20 5.69
C THR A 105 -15.10 13.67 7.05
N GLU A 106 -14.93 14.53 8.05
CA GLU A 106 -14.98 14.28 9.49
C GLU A 106 -16.12 13.36 9.96
N SER A 107 -15.78 12.58 11.00
CA SER A 107 -16.59 11.67 11.82
C SER A 107 -18.01 12.10 12.14
#